data_AF-A0A0M0JWD4-F1
#
_entry.id   AF-A0A0M0JWD4-F1
#
_cell.length_a   1.000
_cell.length_b   1.000
_cell.length_c   1.000
_cell.angle_alpha   90.00
_cell.angle_beta   90.00
_cell.angle_gamma   90.00
#
_symmetry.space_group_name_H-M   'P 1'
#
loop_
_entity.id
_entity.type
_entity.pdbx_description
1 polymer ?
#
loop_
_entity_poly.entity_id
_entity_poly.type
_entity_poly.pdbx_seq_one_letter_code
_entity_poly.pdbx_strand_id
1 'polypeptide(L)'
;MEELAPLNPDEGQANPISSLVDSARAQLDGWFGPKPSASSSQMRMTSPSEIFRDATLIDDPRWDEERFNEFKAEETAWDPLKPGFYFLTRAAVLDLTAKQLQRMQEMRDSKLLVKVLIDLNDAFQGKGLIKNVLFVSHRWEDPATPDETGAQLAAIKAHLQAHPEIQYVWFDYSCMPQRSSGCLQDQDDRTPAEKAEFDLMLKSIADLYLTAKVLILLDTMYRSRFWTTMEGWCAMQQVTPQGVRPARAGESRVTVVCIHNATHKDREALLEMSTKTPAEMSKFLASPDVAVTNKKDKVTMLPIVGKTDEHVREMMSGMHSTLRNVGHLKKIRIPLGDAFHGVGIINHILFVSHRWEEPSRPDVDGVQLEAIKMYLEAHPDIKWVWFDYSSMPQSNYGIDDRTPMEKAEFQLMLSAITDLNLTAHVLILIDGSYASRFWTLFEAWCSMQTVTPEGLRPATEAERRYTIECIHNATDEYDAKGLVDKVSTKTPDEMYRILEKPDVNVTNAKDKEIMLPIIQKTNDKVIETPDVNVTNAKDKETMLPKILEIDRHVVETFQKLGT
;
A
#
# COMPACT_ATOMS: atom_id res chain seq x y z
N MET A 1 76.61 27.86 14.35
CA MET A 1 75.71 26.92 15.02
C MET A 1 75.26 27.61 16.27
N GLU A 2 74.13 28.29 16.18
CA GLU A 2 73.66 29.26 17.17
C GLU A 2 72.22 28.89 17.53
N GLU A 3 71.97 28.70 18.82
CA GLU A 3 70.63 28.72 19.42
C GLU A 3 70.04 30.12 19.28
N LEU A 4 68.72 30.22 19.05
CA LEU A 4 67.86 31.23 19.65
C LEU A 4 66.38 30.76 19.56
N ALA A 5 65.68 30.88 20.69
CA ALA A 5 64.25 30.62 20.88
C ALA A 5 63.43 31.93 20.72
N PRO A 6 62.17 32.03 21.22
CA PRO A 6 60.90 31.87 20.50
C PRO A 6 60.08 33.18 20.38
N LEU A 7 59.05 33.23 19.52
CA LEU A 7 57.96 34.21 19.60
C LEU A 7 56.59 33.58 19.27
N ASN A 8 55.61 33.95 20.08
CA ASN A 8 54.24 33.46 20.26
C ASN A 8 53.25 34.49 19.60
N PRO A 9 51.93 34.41 19.82
CA PRO A 9 50.91 33.52 19.28
C PRO A 9 49.89 34.28 18.38
N ASP A 10 49.34 33.64 17.35
CA ASP A 10 47.97 33.86 16.85
C ASP A 10 47.86 33.15 15.49
N GLU A 11 47.00 32.14 15.42
CA GLU A 11 46.08 31.91 14.30
C GLU A 11 45.32 30.61 14.55
N GLY A 12 44.05 30.76 14.91
CA GLY A 12 43.11 29.65 15.01
C GLY A 12 42.90 29.00 13.65
N GLN A 13 43.11 27.69 13.59
CA GLN A 13 42.69 26.86 12.48
C GLN A 13 41.15 26.82 12.43
N ALA A 14 40.58 27.47 11.40
CA ALA A 14 39.20 27.25 10.96
C ALA A 14 39.20 26.28 9.77
N ASN A 15 38.32 25.27 9.88
CA ASN A 15 38.07 24.19 8.93
C ASN A 15 37.53 24.69 7.57
N PRO A 16 37.86 24.03 6.43
CA PRO A 16 37.46 24.46 5.10
C PRO A 16 36.08 23.90 4.70
N ILE A 17 35.01 24.62 5.00
CA ILE A 17 33.68 24.43 4.38
C ILE A 17 33.05 25.80 4.10
N SER A 18 33.65 26.60 3.22
CA SER A 18 33.01 27.83 2.74
C SER A 18 33.30 28.22 1.29
N SER A 19 33.99 27.39 0.50
CA SER A 19 34.34 27.72 -0.90
C SER A 19 33.50 27.02 -1.97
N LEU A 20 32.40 26.34 -1.61
CA LEU A 20 31.50 25.65 -2.56
C LEU A 20 30.16 26.36 -2.81
N VAL A 21 29.89 27.49 -2.15
CA VAL A 21 28.60 28.20 -2.31
C VAL A 21 28.68 29.36 -3.32
N ASP A 22 29.87 29.84 -3.68
CA ASP A 22 30.01 31.00 -4.57
C ASP A 22 30.20 30.68 -6.06
N SER A 23 30.26 29.41 -6.47
CA SER A 23 30.26 29.03 -7.89
C SER A 23 28.91 28.59 -8.46
N ALA A 24 27.86 28.48 -7.64
CA ALA A 24 26.53 28.07 -8.10
C ALA A 24 25.57 29.24 -8.42
N ARG A 25 26.00 30.49 -8.21
CA ARG A 25 25.13 31.68 -8.31
C ARG A 25 25.30 32.52 -9.59
N ALA A 26 26.09 32.06 -10.56
CA ALA A 26 26.40 32.81 -11.79
C ALA A 26 25.92 32.16 -13.11
N GLN A 27 25.02 31.17 -13.08
CA GLN A 27 24.55 30.48 -14.30
C GLN A 27 23.02 30.43 -14.49
N LEU A 28 22.24 31.28 -13.81
CA LEU A 28 20.77 31.30 -13.96
C LEU A 28 20.15 32.62 -14.50
N ASP A 29 20.95 33.57 -14.98
CA ASP A 29 20.45 34.86 -15.51
C ASP A 29 20.41 34.98 -17.05
N GLY A 30 20.31 33.86 -17.78
CA GLY A 30 20.49 33.85 -19.24
C GLY A 30 19.25 33.78 -20.14
N TRP A 31 18.03 33.54 -19.64
CA TRP A 31 16.93 33.03 -20.51
C TRP A 31 15.55 33.71 -20.38
N PHE A 32 15.46 34.97 -19.94
CA PHE A 32 14.22 35.75 -20.09
C PHE A 32 14.47 37.13 -20.70
N GLY A 33 14.06 37.27 -21.97
CA GLY A 33 13.87 38.56 -22.66
C GLY A 33 12.62 39.32 -22.16
N PRO A 34 12.38 40.55 -22.64
CA PRO A 34 11.65 41.56 -21.87
C PRO A 34 10.11 41.40 -21.87
N LYS A 35 9.51 41.77 -20.73
CA LYS A 35 8.06 41.84 -20.46
C LYS A 35 7.32 42.83 -21.37
N PRO A 36 6.08 42.53 -21.82
CA PRO A 36 5.12 43.55 -22.23
C PRO A 36 4.25 44.03 -21.05
N SER A 37 3.76 45.26 -21.22
CA SER A 37 3.01 46.11 -20.30
C SER A 37 1.60 45.64 -19.97
N ALA A 38 1.17 45.96 -18.75
CA ALA A 38 -0.18 45.76 -18.24
C ALA A 38 -1.23 46.59 -19.00
N SER A 39 -2.35 45.96 -19.36
CA SER A 39 -3.65 46.64 -19.45
C SER A 39 -4.68 45.87 -18.62
N SER A 40 -5.48 46.64 -17.91
CA SER A 40 -6.45 46.24 -16.91
C SER A 40 -7.60 45.43 -17.49
N SER A 41 -7.89 44.28 -16.90
CA SER A 41 -9.24 43.70 -16.86
C SER A 41 -9.36 42.87 -15.59
N GLN A 42 -10.33 43.23 -14.75
CA GLN A 42 -10.65 42.58 -13.49
C GLN A 42 -10.95 41.09 -13.73
N MET A 43 -10.09 40.20 -13.25
CA MET A 43 -10.31 38.76 -13.27
C MET A 43 -11.17 38.40 -12.04
N ARG A 44 -12.44 38.06 -12.29
CA ARG A 44 -13.26 37.32 -11.32
C ARG A 44 -12.58 35.99 -11.05
N MET A 45 -12.42 35.64 -9.77
CA MET A 45 -12.09 34.27 -9.38
C MET A 45 -13.21 33.34 -9.83
N THR A 46 -12.91 32.45 -10.77
CA THR A 46 -13.81 31.36 -11.16
C THR A 46 -13.49 30.09 -10.38
N SER A 47 -14.51 29.28 -10.16
CA SER A 47 -14.49 28.13 -9.23
C SER A 47 -13.69 26.93 -9.76
N PRO A 48 -13.26 25.99 -8.90
CA PRO A 48 -12.55 24.75 -9.27
C PRO A 48 -13.25 23.90 -10.37
N SER A 49 -14.54 24.13 -10.61
CA SER A 49 -15.32 23.47 -11.66
C SER A 49 -14.92 23.82 -13.11
N GLU A 50 -14.07 24.83 -13.33
CA GLU A 50 -13.67 25.27 -14.67
C GLU A 50 -12.30 24.74 -15.15
N ILE A 51 -11.52 24.08 -14.28
CA ILE A 51 -10.16 23.59 -14.63
C ILE A 51 -10.20 22.23 -15.37
N PHE A 52 -11.35 21.56 -15.44
CA PHE A 52 -11.53 20.28 -16.17
C PHE A 52 -12.33 20.41 -17.48
N ARG A 53 -12.16 21.52 -18.21
CA ARG A 53 -12.74 21.69 -19.55
C ARG A 53 -11.69 22.07 -20.59
N ASP A 54 -10.82 21.11 -20.90
CA ASP A 54 -10.22 20.90 -22.23
C ASP A 54 -9.50 19.53 -22.16
N ALA A 55 -9.80 18.49 -22.94
CA ALA A 55 -10.24 18.45 -24.32
C ALA A 55 -11.05 17.16 -24.65
N THR A 56 -12.13 17.36 -25.42
CA THR A 56 -12.67 16.44 -26.46
C THR A 56 -13.28 15.07 -26.10
N LEU A 57 -14.15 14.96 -25.10
CA LEU A 57 -14.98 13.74 -24.91
C LEU A 57 -16.47 13.99 -24.53
N ILE A 58 -17.01 15.19 -24.72
CA ILE A 58 -18.42 15.50 -24.37
C ILE A 58 -19.22 15.94 -25.60
N ASP A 59 -19.04 15.23 -26.72
CA ASP A 59 -19.96 15.31 -27.86
C ASP A 59 -20.14 13.91 -28.51
N ASP A 60 -20.01 12.83 -27.74
CA ASP A 60 -20.45 11.50 -28.19
C ASP A 60 -21.93 11.31 -27.82
N PRO A 61 -22.86 11.14 -28.79
CA PRO A 61 -24.27 10.89 -28.53
C PRO A 61 -24.58 9.56 -27.82
N ARG A 62 -23.54 8.80 -27.43
CA ARG A 62 -23.61 7.57 -26.60
C ARG A 62 -23.26 7.80 -25.12
N TRP A 63 -23.21 9.05 -24.66
CA TRP A 63 -23.02 9.39 -23.25
C TRP A 63 -24.26 9.01 -22.43
N ASP A 64 -24.12 8.02 -21.55
CA ASP A 64 -25.18 7.44 -20.72
C ASP A 64 -24.78 7.52 -19.23
N GLU A 65 -25.55 8.28 -18.45
CA GLU A 65 -25.34 8.46 -17.00
C GLU A 65 -25.41 7.13 -16.23
N GLU A 66 -26.18 6.15 -16.70
CA GLU A 66 -26.32 4.85 -16.05
C GLU A 66 -25.00 4.07 -16.07
N ARG A 67 -24.29 4.10 -17.21
CA ARG A 67 -22.97 3.46 -17.40
C ARG A 67 -21.83 4.19 -16.68
N PHE A 68 -21.90 5.50 -16.51
CA PHE A 68 -20.92 6.23 -15.69
C PHE A 68 -21.02 5.83 -14.20
N ASN A 69 -22.24 5.59 -13.72
CA ASN A 69 -22.47 5.10 -12.37
C ASN A 69 -22.03 3.63 -12.20
N GLU A 70 -22.21 2.78 -13.22
CA GLU A 70 -21.61 1.42 -13.24
C GLU A 70 -20.08 1.46 -13.20
N PHE A 71 -19.44 2.37 -13.94
CA PHE A 71 -17.99 2.59 -13.89
C PHE A 71 -17.51 2.99 -12.48
N LYS A 72 -18.16 3.99 -11.87
CA LYS A 72 -17.86 4.38 -10.49
C LYS A 72 -18.02 3.18 -9.55
N ALA A 73 -19.05 2.36 -9.72
CA ALA A 73 -19.27 1.18 -8.91
C ALA A 73 -18.17 0.10 -9.10
N GLU A 74 -17.72 -0.17 -10.34
CA GLU A 74 -16.65 -1.13 -10.62
C GLU A 74 -15.26 -0.66 -10.17
N GLU A 75 -14.94 0.63 -10.34
CA GLU A 75 -13.68 1.20 -9.84
C GLU A 75 -13.65 1.20 -8.30
N THR A 76 -14.79 1.48 -7.66
CA THR A 76 -14.91 1.43 -6.18
C THR A 76 -14.93 -0.02 -5.65
N ALA A 77 -15.30 -1.00 -6.49
CA ALA A 77 -15.26 -2.42 -6.17
C ALA A 77 -13.94 -3.12 -6.54
N TRP A 78 -13.02 -2.43 -7.23
CA TRP A 78 -11.73 -3.00 -7.60
C TRP A 78 -10.82 -3.08 -6.38
N ASP A 79 -10.59 -4.32 -5.93
CA ASP A 79 -9.59 -4.62 -4.92
C ASP A 79 -8.24 -4.90 -5.63
N PRO A 80 -7.22 -4.03 -5.48
CA PRO A 80 -5.92 -4.26 -6.11
C PRO A 80 -5.21 -5.53 -5.60
N LEU A 81 -5.60 -6.05 -4.43
CA LEU A 81 -5.10 -7.32 -3.89
C LEU A 81 -5.98 -8.52 -4.29
N LYS A 82 -7.21 -8.27 -4.76
CA LYS A 82 -8.14 -9.30 -5.26
C LYS A 82 -8.70 -8.94 -6.63
N PRO A 83 -7.86 -8.69 -7.64
CA PRO A 83 -8.31 -8.26 -8.94
C PRO A 83 -9.27 -9.26 -9.59
N GLY A 84 -10.32 -8.73 -10.21
CA GLY A 84 -11.31 -9.51 -10.94
C GLY A 84 -10.91 -9.73 -12.39
N PHE A 85 -10.83 -10.98 -12.82
CA PHE A 85 -10.50 -11.38 -14.19
C PHE A 85 -11.57 -12.31 -14.76
N TYR A 86 -11.85 -12.22 -16.07
CA TYR A 86 -12.67 -13.21 -16.74
C TYR A 86 -11.80 -14.37 -17.20
N PHE A 87 -12.35 -15.57 -17.09
CA PHE A 87 -11.72 -16.79 -17.56
C PHE A 87 -12.70 -17.60 -18.38
N LEU A 88 -12.15 -18.32 -19.36
CA LEU A 88 -12.85 -19.43 -19.98
C LEU A 88 -12.77 -20.63 -19.05
N THR A 89 -13.90 -21.33 -18.87
CA THR A 89 -13.84 -22.62 -18.17
C THR A 89 -13.16 -23.66 -19.06
N ARG A 90 -12.53 -24.64 -18.43
CA ARG A 90 -11.96 -25.80 -19.13
C ARG A 90 -12.94 -26.42 -20.12
N ALA A 91 -14.18 -26.65 -19.70
CA ALA A 91 -15.21 -27.25 -20.54
C ALA A 91 -15.51 -26.36 -21.76
N ALA A 92 -15.69 -25.05 -21.54
CA ALA A 92 -15.92 -24.09 -22.63
C ALA A 92 -14.83 -24.14 -23.71
N VAL A 93 -13.56 -24.31 -23.31
CA VAL A 93 -12.45 -24.43 -24.28
C VAL A 93 -12.46 -25.79 -24.99
N LEU A 94 -12.62 -26.89 -24.26
CA LEU A 94 -12.56 -28.24 -24.85
C LEU A 94 -13.73 -28.53 -25.79
N ASP A 95 -14.93 -28.11 -25.40
CA ASP A 95 -16.18 -28.38 -26.13
C ASP A 95 -16.37 -27.46 -27.34
N LEU A 96 -15.57 -26.39 -27.46
CA LEU A 96 -15.67 -25.43 -28.55
C LEU A 96 -15.43 -26.11 -29.89
N THR A 97 -16.42 -26.10 -30.79
CA THR A 97 -16.27 -26.67 -32.14
C THR A 97 -15.66 -25.69 -33.13
N ALA A 98 -15.61 -24.40 -32.78
CA ALA A 98 -14.95 -23.36 -33.58
C ALA A 98 -13.44 -23.62 -33.68
N LYS A 99 -12.84 -23.11 -34.76
CA LYS A 99 -11.39 -23.25 -35.01
C LYS A 99 -10.55 -22.29 -34.17
N GLN A 100 -11.14 -21.22 -33.65
CA GLN A 100 -10.48 -20.17 -32.89
C GLN A 100 -11.39 -19.68 -31.76
N LEU A 101 -10.79 -19.08 -30.73
CA LEU A 101 -11.52 -18.37 -29.70
C LEU A 101 -12.03 -17.03 -30.23
N GLN A 102 -13.21 -16.61 -29.78
CA GLN A 102 -13.81 -15.34 -30.19
C GLN A 102 -13.42 -14.19 -29.28
N ARG A 103 -13.76 -12.97 -29.72
CA ARG A 103 -13.52 -11.75 -28.96
C ARG A 103 -14.25 -11.81 -27.61
N MET A 104 -13.65 -11.23 -26.59
CA MET A 104 -14.16 -11.25 -25.22
C MET A 104 -15.66 -10.93 -25.10
N GLN A 105 -16.11 -9.89 -25.79
CA GLN A 105 -17.51 -9.49 -25.80
C GLN A 105 -18.44 -10.59 -26.33
N GLU A 106 -18.06 -11.28 -27.40
CA GLU A 106 -18.84 -12.40 -27.98
C GLU A 106 -18.87 -13.61 -27.04
N MET A 107 -17.74 -13.88 -26.37
CA MET A 107 -17.62 -14.95 -25.38
C MET A 107 -18.45 -14.64 -24.12
N ARG A 108 -18.48 -13.36 -23.71
CA ARG A 108 -19.31 -12.85 -22.61
C ARG A 108 -20.80 -13.00 -22.94
N ASP A 109 -21.22 -12.54 -24.11
CA ASP A 109 -22.63 -12.62 -24.56
C ASP A 109 -23.10 -14.07 -24.68
N SER A 110 -22.19 -14.96 -25.08
CA SER A 110 -22.42 -16.41 -25.13
C SER A 110 -22.35 -17.11 -23.76
N LYS A 111 -22.12 -16.37 -22.68
CA LYS A 111 -21.98 -16.87 -21.29
C LYS A 111 -20.90 -17.93 -21.11
N LEU A 112 -19.83 -17.84 -21.90
CA LEU A 112 -18.68 -18.75 -21.83
C LEU A 112 -17.57 -18.25 -20.90
N LEU A 113 -17.70 -17.02 -20.39
CA LEU A 113 -16.78 -16.42 -19.43
C LEU A 113 -17.32 -16.44 -18.01
N VAL A 114 -16.42 -16.68 -17.06
CA VAL A 114 -16.67 -16.53 -15.62
C VAL A 114 -15.76 -15.45 -15.05
N LYS A 115 -16.31 -14.48 -14.31
CA LYS A 115 -15.52 -13.49 -13.59
C LYS A 115 -15.07 -14.10 -12.27
N VAL A 116 -13.77 -14.03 -11.99
CA VAL A 116 -13.16 -14.63 -10.80
C VAL A 116 -12.22 -13.63 -10.15
N LEU A 117 -12.28 -13.54 -8.82
CA LEU A 117 -11.36 -12.73 -8.03
C LEU A 117 -10.12 -13.56 -7.71
N ILE A 118 -8.94 -13.05 -8.07
CA ILE A 118 -7.66 -13.69 -7.77
C ILE A 118 -7.05 -13.01 -6.56
N ASP A 119 -6.93 -13.70 -5.43
CA ASP A 119 -6.21 -13.18 -4.27
C ASP A 119 -4.69 -13.19 -4.55
N LEU A 120 -4.09 -12.01 -4.73
CA LEU A 120 -2.68 -11.88 -5.05
C LEU A 120 -1.79 -12.33 -3.89
N ASN A 121 -2.20 -12.20 -2.63
CA ASN A 121 -1.40 -12.71 -1.51
C ASN A 121 -1.28 -14.24 -1.59
N ASP A 122 -2.39 -14.92 -1.82
CA ASP A 122 -2.38 -16.37 -2.06
C ASP A 122 -1.57 -16.70 -3.32
N ALA A 123 -1.73 -15.93 -4.39
CA ALA A 123 -1.05 -16.16 -5.66
C ALA A 123 0.48 -16.09 -5.53
N PHE A 124 1.02 -15.06 -4.87
CA PHE A 124 2.46 -14.89 -4.63
C PHE A 124 3.04 -15.97 -3.69
N GLN A 125 2.21 -16.55 -2.84
CA GLN A 125 2.55 -17.71 -2.00
C GLN A 125 2.37 -19.06 -2.73
N GLY A 126 1.93 -19.05 -3.99
CA GLY A 126 1.64 -20.25 -4.77
C GLY A 126 0.48 -21.07 -4.19
N LYS A 127 -0.52 -20.41 -3.60
CA LYS A 127 -1.69 -21.00 -2.93
C LYS A 127 -3.00 -20.61 -3.61
N GLY A 128 -4.09 -21.22 -3.16
CA GLY A 128 -5.43 -20.89 -3.62
C GLY A 128 -5.68 -21.21 -5.08
N LEU A 129 -6.55 -20.40 -5.69
CA LEU A 129 -7.08 -20.59 -7.03
C LEU A 129 -6.01 -20.58 -8.13
N ILE A 130 -4.89 -19.89 -7.90
CA ILE A 130 -3.82 -19.70 -8.88
C ILE A 130 -3.27 -21.04 -9.43
N LYS A 131 -3.37 -22.12 -8.64
CA LYS A 131 -2.93 -23.47 -9.01
C LYS A 131 -3.75 -24.11 -10.13
N ASN A 132 -4.99 -23.66 -10.32
CA ASN A 132 -5.96 -24.19 -11.28
C ASN A 132 -6.15 -23.28 -12.49
N VAL A 133 -5.41 -22.16 -12.55
CA VAL A 133 -5.51 -21.14 -13.58
C VAL A 133 -4.33 -21.28 -14.54
N LEU A 134 -4.63 -21.25 -15.84
CA LEU A 134 -3.66 -21.22 -16.93
C LEU A 134 -3.73 -19.90 -17.68
N PHE A 135 -2.64 -19.17 -17.72
CA PHE A 135 -2.44 -18.02 -18.61
C PHE A 135 -1.79 -18.48 -19.91
N VAL A 136 -2.28 -17.97 -21.04
CA VAL A 136 -1.73 -18.28 -22.36
C VAL A 136 -1.02 -17.05 -22.90
N SER A 137 0.32 -17.09 -22.95
CA SER A 137 1.10 -16.06 -23.63
C SER A 137 1.34 -16.47 -25.08
N HIS A 138 0.94 -15.60 -26.00
CA HIS A 138 0.92 -15.89 -27.43
C HIS A 138 1.01 -14.60 -28.24
N ARG A 139 1.46 -14.72 -29.48
CA ARG A 139 1.40 -13.61 -30.44
C ARG A 139 0.04 -13.62 -31.12
N TRP A 140 -0.57 -12.45 -31.27
CA TRP A 140 -1.67 -12.29 -32.20
C TRP A 140 -1.16 -12.42 -33.64
N GLU A 141 -1.65 -13.43 -34.36
CA GLU A 141 -1.31 -13.67 -35.76
C GLU A 141 -1.71 -12.47 -36.62
N ASP A 142 -2.93 -12.00 -36.40
CA ASP A 142 -3.56 -10.82 -36.97
C ASP A 142 -4.30 -10.01 -35.88
N PRO A 143 -4.39 -8.66 -35.97
CA PRO A 143 -5.09 -7.83 -34.98
C PRO A 143 -6.58 -8.14 -34.80
N ALA A 144 -7.26 -8.65 -35.82
CA ALA A 144 -8.66 -9.05 -35.79
C ALA A 144 -8.83 -10.53 -35.46
N THR A 145 -7.89 -11.39 -35.88
CA THR A 145 -7.93 -12.83 -35.67
C THR A 145 -6.61 -13.34 -35.09
N PRO A 146 -6.46 -13.39 -33.75
CA PRO A 146 -5.20 -13.76 -33.11
C PRO A 146 -4.70 -15.19 -33.40
N ASP A 147 -5.61 -16.10 -33.74
CA ASP A 147 -5.36 -17.51 -34.07
C ASP A 147 -6.01 -17.88 -35.41
N GLU A 148 -5.64 -17.16 -36.49
CA GLU A 148 -6.18 -17.36 -37.84
C GLU A 148 -6.06 -18.82 -38.32
N THR A 149 -4.96 -19.47 -37.93
CA THR A 149 -4.67 -20.86 -38.31
C THR A 149 -5.39 -21.92 -37.46
N GLY A 150 -5.86 -21.55 -36.26
CA GLY A 150 -6.38 -22.47 -35.24
C GLY A 150 -5.30 -23.28 -34.50
N ALA A 151 -4.02 -23.02 -34.77
CA ALA A 151 -2.91 -23.74 -34.16
C ALA A 151 -2.80 -23.47 -32.65
N GLN A 152 -3.15 -22.26 -32.22
CA GLN A 152 -3.07 -21.88 -30.82
C GLN A 152 -4.15 -22.56 -29.99
N LEU A 153 -5.41 -22.54 -30.45
CA LEU A 153 -6.50 -23.26 -29.80
C LEU A 153 -6.23 -24.77 -29.76
N ALA A 154 -5.69 -25.34 -30.83
CA ALA A 154 -5.31 -26.76 -30.85
C ALA A 154 -4.26 -27.07 -29.76
N ALA A 155 -3.24 -26.23 -29.61
CA ALA A 155 -2.21 -26.38 -28.58
C ALA A 155 -2.77 -26.22 -27.16
N ILE A 156 -3.66 -25.24 -26.93
CA ILE A 156 -4.35 -25.04 -25.66
C ILE A 156 -5.17 -26.29 -25.30
N LYS A 157 -5.97 -26.83 -26.24
CA LYS A 157 -6.77 -28.04 -26.01
C LYS A 157 -5.90 -29.25 -25.66
N ALA A 158 -4.81 -29.46 -26.39
CA ALA A 158 -3.87 -30.55 -26.11
C ALA A 158 -3.24 -30.40 -24.71
N HIS A 159 -2.84 -29.18 -24.33
CA HIS A 159 -2.30 -28.90 -23.01
C HIS A 159 -3.35 -29.16 -21.91
N LEU A 160 -4.58 -28.67 -22.08
CA LEU A 160 -5.66 -28.94 -21.14
C LEU A 160 -5.92 -30.43 -21.00
N GLN A 161 -5.95 -31.21 -22.08
CA GLN A 161 -6.13 -32.67 -22.01
C GLN A 161 -5.04 -33.36 -21.18
N ALA A 162 -3.79 -32.90 -21.27
CA ALA A 162 -2.68 -33.42 -20.48
C ALA A 162 -2.69 -32.94 -19.01
N HIS A 163 -3.35 -31.83 -18.72
CA HIS A 163 -3.35 -31.16 -17.41
C HIS A 163 -4.79 -31.00 -16.87
N PRO A 164 -5.39 -32.07 -16.33
CA PRO A 164 -6.78 -32.06 -15.84
C PRO A 164 -6.96 -31.19 -14.59
N GLU A 165 -5.89 -30.80 -13.89
CA GLU A 165 -5.96 -29.89 -12.75
C GLU A 165 -6.31 -28.44 -13.15
N ILE A 166 -6.09 -28.07 -14.41
CA ILE A 166 -6.39 -26.73 -14.94
C ILE A 166 -7.89 -26.61 -15.21
N GLN A 167 -8.54 -25.66 -14.55
CA GLN A 167 -9.98 -25.43 -14.62
C GLN A 167 -10.35 -24.11 -15.31
N TYR A 168 -9.45 -23.14 -15.30
CA TYR A 168 -9.67 -21.80 -15.83
C TYR A 168 -8.55 -21.42 -16.79
N VAL A 169 -8.92 -20.88 -17.95
CA VAL A 169 -7.98 -20.45 -18.99
C VAL A 169 -8.15 -18.96 -19.23
N TRP A 170 -7.05 -18.24 -19.18
CA TRP A 170 -6.96 -16.85 -19.57
C TRP A 170 -6.26 -16.73 -20.92
N PHE A 171 -6.97 -16.17 -21.87
CA PHE A 171 -6.52 -15.88 -23.23
C PHE A 171 -6.92 -14.44 -23.52
N ASP A 172 -5.96 -13.53 -23.63
CA ASP A 172 -6.15 -12.08 -23.58
C ASP A 172 -7.30 -11.57 -24.47
N TYR A 173 -7.37 -12.01 -25.73
CA TYR A 173 -8.36 -11.61 -26.71
C TYR A 173 -9.79 -11.99 -26.31
N SER A 174 -9.92 -13.12 -25.61
CA SER A 174 -11.21 -13.70 -25.21
C SER A 174 -11.58 -13.40 -23.77
N CYS A 175 -10.63 -12.94 -22.95
CA CYS A 175 -10.80 -12.75 -21.52
C CYS A 175 -10.73 -11.29 -21.08
N MET A 176 -10.30 -10.38 -21.95
CA MET A 176 -10.18 -8.95 -21.66
C MET A 176 -10.86 -8.12 -22.76
N PRO A 177 -11.52 -6.98 -22.46
CA PRO A 177 -12.28 -6.24 -23.47
C PRO A 177 -11.43 -5.78 -24.66
N GLN A 178 -11.81 -6.19 -25.88
CA GLN A 178 -11.06 -5.87 -27.10
C GLN A 178 -11.81 -4.93 -28.01
N ARG A 179 -11.05 -4.19 -28.82
CA ARG A 179 -11.57 -3.40 -29.94
C ARG A 179 -12.15 -4.31 -31.01
N SER A 180 -13.13 -3.84 -31.79
CA SER A 180 -13.63 -4.64 -32.93
C SER A 180 -12.60 -4.70 -34.06
N SER A 181 -12.69 -5.75 -34.87
CA SER A 181 -11.82 -5.99 -36.02
C SER A 181 -11.84 -4.88 -37.08
N GLY A 182 -12.95 -4.13 -37.18
CA GLY A 182 -13.10 -3.01 -38.11
C GLY A 182 -12.67 -1.64 -37.56
N CYS A 183 -12.24 -1.58 -36.29
CA CYS A 183 -11.87 -0.33 -35.65
C CYS A 183 -10.53 0.20 -36.19
N LEU A 184 -10.52 1.41 -36.76
CA LEU A 184 -9.30 2.07 -37.25
C LEU A 184 -8.29 2.28 -36.12
N GLN A 185 -7.00 2.06 -36.38
CA GLN A 185 -5.94 1.98 -35.35
C GLN A 185 -5.90 3.17 -34.37
N ASP A 186 -6.31 4.37 -34.81
CA ASP A 186 -6.37 5.62 -34.04
C ASP A 186 -7.69 5.83 -33.26
N GLN A 187 -8.68 4.96 -33.45
CA GLN A 187 -9.97 4.99 -32.76
C GLN A 187 -10.03 3.93 -31.66
N ASP A 188 -10.96 4.08 -30.71
CA ASP A 188 -11.26 3.06 -29.71
C ASP A 188 -12.78 2.92 -29.65
N ASP A 189 -13.29 1.77 -30.06
CA ASP A 189 -14.72 1.49 -30.15
C ASP A 189 -15.24 0.71 -28.94
N ARG A 190 -14.38 0.43 -27.96
CA ARG A 190 -14.81 -0.06 -26.65
C ARG A 190 -15.63 1.02 -25.97
N THR A 191 -16.69 0.58 -25.30
CA THR A 191 -17.48 1.43 -24.43
C THR A 191 -16.61 1.95 -23.28
N PRO A 192 -16.99 3.08 -22.64
CA PRO A 192 -16.24 3.61 -21.51
C PRO A 192 -16.03 2.57 -20.38
N ALA A 193 -17.04 1.76 -20.09
CA ALA A 193 -16.96 0.69 -19.08
C ALA A 193 -15.97 -0.42 -19.48
N GLU A 194 -16.01 -0.89 -20.73
CA GLU A 194 -15.05 -1.88 -21.25
C GLU A 194 -13.61 -1.35 -21.22
N LYS A 195 -13.41 -0.07 -21.53
CA LYS A 195 -12.09 0.55 -21.46
C LYS A 195 -11.59 0.64 -20.00
N ALA A 196 -12.45 1.02 -19.07
CA ALA A 196 -12.11 1.04 -17.65
C ALA A 196 -11.76 -0.37 -17.13
N GLU A 197 -12.57 -1.37 -17.47
CA GLU A 197 -12.32 -2.76 -17.11
C GLU A 197 -11.00 -3.28 -17.71
N PHE A 198 -10.73 -2.95 -18.98
CA PHE A 198 -9.43 -3.22 -19.60
C PHE A 198 -8.27 -2.56 -18.84
N ASP A 199 -8.38 -1.27 -18.53
CA ASP A 199 -7.34 -0.51 -17.82
C ASP A 199 -7.10 -1.06 -16.39
N LEU A 200 -8.15 -1.54 -15.71
CA LEU A 200 -8.05 -2.19 -14.40
C LEU A 200 -7.32 -3.54 -14.49
N MET A 201 -7.74 -4.41 -15.41
CA MET A 201 -7.10 -5.71 -15.63
C MET A 201 -5.61 -5.56 -15.99
N LEU A 202 -5.27 -4.53 -16.76
CA LEU A 202 -3.89 -4.27 -17.17
C LEU A 202 -2.95 -4.02 -15.99
N LYS A 203 -3.46 -3.46 -14.88
CA LYS A 203 -2.64 -3.13 -13.68
C LYS A 203 -2.05 -4.37 -13.00
N SER A 204 -2.71 -5.52 -13.10
CA SER A 204 -2.32 -6.75 -12.39
C SER A 204 -1.81 -7.85 -13.34
N ILE A 205 -1.67 -7.58 -14.63
CA ILE A 205 -1.32 -8.63 -15.61
C ILE A 205 0.07 -9.23 -15.36
N ALA A 206 1.04 -8.40 -14.99
CA ALA A 206 2.40 -8.85 -14.68
C ALA A 206 2.42 -9.81 -13.48
N ASP A 207 1.63 -9.50 -12.44
CA ASP A 207 1.51 -10.33 -11.24
C ASP A 207 0.94 -11.72 -11.54
N LEU A 208 -0.05 -11.79 -12.43
CA LEU A 208 -0.64 -13.06 -12.83
C LEU A 208 0.34 -13.88 -13.68
N TYR A 209 1.10 -13.26 -14.58
CA TYR A 209 2.19 -13.95 -15.27
C TYR A 209 3.37 -14.29 -14.35
N LEU A 210 3.53 -13.67 -13.18
CA LEU A 210 4.52 -14.09 -12.18
C LEU A 210 4.04 -15.29 -11.34
N THR A 211 2.74 -15.52 -11.21
CA THR A 211 2.18 -16.46 -10.21
C THR A 211 1.31 -17.61 -10.76
N ALA A 212 0.60 -17.43 -11.89
CA ALA A 212 -0.29 -18.43 -12.53
C ALA A 212 0.41 -19.37 -13.50
N LYS A 213 0.01 -20.64 -13.63
CA LYS A 213 0.63 -21.53 -14.63
C LYS A 213 0.58 -20.88 -16.01
N VAL A 214 1.65 -20.99 -16.80
CA VAL A 214 1.71 -20.34 -18.12
C VAL A 214 1.97 -21.35 -19.23
N LEU A 215 1.14 -21.31 -20.26
CA LEU A 215 1.40 -21.94 -21.55
C LEU A 215 1.93 -20.87 -22.51
N ILE A 216 3.19 -20.99 -22.89
CA ILE A 216 3.80 -20.14 -23.90
C ILE A 216 3.63 -20.82 -25.26
N LEU A 217 2.94 -20.15 -26.17
CA LEU A 217 2.81 -20.55 -27.57
C LEU A 217 3.88 -19.82 -28.38
N LEU A 218 5.02 -20.48 -28.56
CA LEU A 218 6.22 -19.89 -29.11
C LEU A 218 6.21 -19.99 -30.64
N ASP A 219 6.11 -18.85 -31.33
CA ASP A 219 6.43 -18.71 -32.75
C ASP A 219 7.77 -17.98 -32.95
N THR A 220 8.24 -17.84 -34.19
CA THR A 220 9.53 -17.19 -34.50
C THR A 220 9.56 -15.68 -34.23
N MET A 221 8.39 -15.05 -34.06
CA MET A 221 8.22 -13.61 -33.82
C MET A 221 7.90 -13.27 -32.37
N TYR A 222 7.69 -14.28 -31.52
CA TYR A 222 7.29 -14.11 -30.13
C TYR A 222 8.23 -13.16 -29.36
N ARG A 223 9.55 -13.33 -29.48
CA ARG A 223 10.54 -12.51 -28.76
C ARG A 223 10.77 -11.12 -29.39
N SER A 224 10.13 -10.82 -30.53
CA SER A 224 10.24 -9.51 -31.18
C SER A 224 9.10 -8.56 -30.77
N ARG A 225 8.17 -9.00 -29.92
CA ARG A 225 6.97 -8.26 -29.50
C ARG A 225 7.03 -7.97 -28.01
N PHE A 226 6.60 -6.77 -27.62
CA PHE A 226 6.71 -6.28 -26.25
C PHE A 226 5.98 -7.18 -25.23
N TRP A 227 4.67 -7.42 -25.46
CA TRP A 227 3.82 -8.14 -24.53
C TRP A 227 4.29 -9.58 -24.32
N THR A 228 4.37 -10.38 -25.38
CA THR A 228 4.85 -11.77 -25.32
C THR A 228 6.22 -11.92 -24.66
N THR A 229 7.14 -10.99 -24.91
CA THR A 229 8.48 -11.00 -24.29
C THR A 229 8.40 -10.73 -22.79
N MET A 230 7.62 -9.72 -22.37
CA MET A 230 7.40 -9.40 -20.96
C MET A 230 6.71 -10.55 -20.23
N GLU A 231 5.61 -11.05 -20.80
CA GLU A 231 4.82 -12.17 -20.27
C GLU A 231 5.68 -13.43 -20.13
N GLY A 232 6.45 -13.76 -21.16
CA GLY A 232 7.37 -14.89 -21.15
C GLY A 232 8.45 -14.75 -20.09
N TRP A 233 9.05 -13.56 -19.95
CA TRP A 233 10.03 -13.29 -18.90
C TRP A 233 9.44 -13.48 -17.50
N CYS A 234 8.29 -12.85 -17.20
CA CYS A 234 7.58 -12.99 -15.93
C CYS A 234 7.25 -14.45 -15.62
N ALA A 235 6.71 -15.17 -16.61
CA ALA A 235 6.33 -16.58 -16.49
C ALA A 235 7.50 -17.47 -16.03
N MET A 236 8.69 -17.20 -16.55
CA MET A 236 9.90 -18.00 -16.27
C MET A 236 10.63 -17.58 -14.99
N GLN A 237 10.13 -16.59 -14.25
CA GLN A 237 10.66 -16.23 -12.94
C GLN A 237 10.07 -17.09 -11.82
N GLN A 238 10.86 -17.26 -10.77
CA GLN A 238 10.46 -17.72 -9.45
C GLN A 238 10.41 -16.50 -8.52
N VAL A 239 9.25 -16.31 -7.89
CA VAL A 239 9.04 -15.32 -6.82
C VAL A 239 9.72 -15.80 -5.53
N THR A 240 10.41 -14.88 -4.86
CA THR A 240 11.11 -15.11 -3.58
C THR A 240 10.96 -13.91 -2.65
N PRO A 241 11.21 -14.04 -1.33
CA PRO A 241 11.21 -12.89 -0.42
C PRO A 241 12.23 -11.80 -0.76
N GLN A 242 13.21 -12.07 -1.63
CA GLN A 242 14.22 -11.09 -2.07
C GLN A 242 13.85 -10.37 -3.38
N GLY A 243 12.79 -10.83 -4.07
CA GLY A 243 12.45 -10.41 -5.43
C GLY A 243 12.26 -11.61 -6.36
N VAL A 244 12.54 -11.42 -7.65
CA VAL A 244 12.46 -12.49 -8.66
C VAL A 244 13.83 -13.02 -9.06
N ARG A 245 13.86 -14.28 -9.47
CA ARG A 245 15.02 -14.91 -10.13
C ARG A 245 14.54 -15.93 -11.17
N PRO A 246 15.38 -16.35 -12.12
CA PRO A 246 15.02 -17.43 -13.04
C PRO A 246 14.63 -18.70 -12.27
N ALA A 247 13.56 -19.37 -12.71
CA ALA A 247 13.11 -20.62 -12.12
C ALA A 247 14.10 -21.76 -12.39
N ARG A 248 14.38 -22.58 -11.36
CA ARG A 248 15.26 -23.76 -11.46
C ARG A 248 14.46 -24.98 -11.92
N ALA A 249 15.19 -26.05 -12.27
CA ALA A 249 14.56 -27.35 -12.54
C ALA A 249 13.69 -27.79 -11.35
N GLY A 250 12.43 -28.14 -11.61
CA GLY A 250 11.44 -28.49 -10.59
C GLY A 250 10.63 -27.32 -10.03
N GLU A 251 11.04 -26.08 -10.24
CA GLU A 251 10.28 -24.87 -9.85
C GLU A 251 9.43 -24.33 -11.02
N SER A 252 9.73 -24.75 -12.26
CA SER A 252 9.07 -24.23 -13.44
C SER A 252 7.55 -24.46 -13.43
N ARG A 253 6.86 -23.35 -13.70
CA ARG A 253 5.41 -23.17 -13.80
C ARG A 253 4.99 -22.94 -15.25
N VAL A 254 5.92 -23.09 -16.18
CA VAL A 254 5.77 -22.78 -17.61
C VAL A 254 5.87 -24.04 -18.45
N THR A 255 4.94 -24.17 -19.39
CA THR A 255 5.05 -25.10 -20.52
C THR A 255 5.23 -24.31 -21.80
N VAL A 256 6.22 -24.67 -22.62
CA VAL A 256 6.49 -24.01 -23.90
C VAL A 256 6.14 -24.97 -25.03
N VAL A 257 5.26 -24.54 -25.93
CA VAL A 257 4.91 -25.27 -27.14
C VAL A 257 5.35 -24.45 -28.34
N CYS A 258 6.28 -24.99 -29.13
CA CYS A 258 6.65 -24.39 -30.41
C CYS A 258 5.50 -24.62 -31.40
N ILE A 259 4.99 -23.53 -31.96
CA ILE A 259 3.98 -23.54 -33.02
C ILE A 259 4.56 -22.95 -34.30
N HIS A 260 3.88 -23.19 -35.42
CA HIS A 260 4.32 -22.73 -36.74
C HIS A 260 5.74 -23.21 -37.07
N ASN A 261 6.65 -22.27 -37.34
CA ASN A 261 8.03 -22.54 -37.72
C ASN A 261 9.02 -22.45 -36.55
N ALA A 262 8.56 -22.26 -35.31
CA ALA A 262 9.46 -22.19 -34.17
C ALA A 262 10.11 -23.55 -33.91
N THR A 263 11.36 -23.50 -33.47
CA THR A 263 12.21 -24.67 -33.27
C THR A 263 12.76 -24.72 -31.84
N HIS A 264 13.55 -25.75 -31.54
CA HIS A 264 14.26 -25.83 -30.27
C HIS A 264 15.21 -24.64 -30.04
N LYS A 265 15.77 -24.06 -31.11
CA LYS A 265 16.66 -22.88 -31.00
C LYS A 265 15.90 -21.65 -30.50
N ASP A 266 14.66 -21.47 -30.92
CA ASP A 266 13.82 -20.37 -30.44
C ASP A 266 13.51 -20.52 -28.94
N ARG A 267 13.30 -21.77 -28.50
CA ARG A 267 13.10 -22.11 -27.09
C ARG A 267 14.36 -21.84 -26.26
N GLU A 268 15.54 -22.19 -26.76
CA GLU A 268 16.82 -21.87 -26.10
C GLU A 268 17.01 -20.35 -25.95
N ALA A 269 16.74 -19.57 -27.00
CA ALA A 269 16.83 -18.12 -26.95
C ALA A 269 15.80 -17.50 -25.97
N LEU A 270 14.63 -18.11 -25.81
CA LEU A 270 13.65 -17.71 -24.80
C LEU A 270 14.17 -17.99 -23.37
N LEU A 271 14.80 -19.15 -23.16
CA LEU A 271 15.41 -19.48 -21.87
C LEU A 271 16.58 -18.55 -21.53
N GLU A 272 17.42 -18.21 -22.50
CA GLU A 272 18.50 -17.23 -22.31
C GLU A 272 17.93 -15.86 -21.88
N MET A 273 16.86 -15.40 -22.53
CA MET A 273 16.18 -14.16 -22.16
C MET A 273 15.65 -14.18 -20.72
N SER A 274 15.16 -15.34 -20.23
CA SER A 274 14.65 -15.46 -18.86
C SER A 274 15.68 -15.14 -17.77
N THR A 275 16.98 -15.19 -18.10
CA THR A 275 18.07 -14.93 -17.14
C THR A 275 18.27 -13.46 -16.78
N LYS A 276 17.62 -12.55 -17.51
CA LYS A 276 17.74 -11.10 -17.29
C LYS A 276 17.14 -10.69 -15.96
N THR A 277 17.81 -9.78 -15.25
CA THR A 277 17.25 -9.06 -14.10
C THR A 277 16.10 -8.15 -14.53
N PRO A 278 15.24 -7.68 -13.60
CA PRO A 278 14.17 -6.72 -13.91
C PRO A 278 14.66 -5.46 -14.66
N ALA A 279 15.79 -4.90 -14.24
CA ALA A 279 16.41 -3.74 -14.88
C ALA A 279 16.90 -4.04 -16.30
N GLU A 280 17.57 -5.17 -16.50
CA GLU A 280 18.03 -5.60 -17.83
C GLU A 280 16.86 -5.92 -18.77
N MET A 281 15.80 -6.54 -18.24
CA MET A 281 14.60 -6.86 -18.99
C MET A 281 13.85 -5.59 -19.41
N SER A 282 13.70 -4.63 -18.51
CA SER A 282 13.13 -3.31 -18.83
C SER A 282 13.94 -2.61 -19.92
N LYS A 283 15.28 -2.61 -19.82
CA LYS A 283 16.16 -2.07 -20.87
C LYS A 283 16.00 -2.81 -22.20
N PHE A 284 15.89 -4.14 -22.18
CA PHE A 284 15.68 -4.95 -23.39
C PHE A 284 14.34 -4.59 -24.06
N LEU A 285 13.26 -4.54 -23.29
CA LEU A 285 11.92 -4.19 -23.79
C LEU A 285 11.84 -2.76 -24.34
N ALA A 286 12.65 -1.84 -23.79
CA ALA A 286 12.76 -0.46 -24.28
C ALA A 286 13.44 -0.36 -25.66
N SER A 287 14.16 -1.40 -26.10
CA SER A 287 14.88 -1.40 -27.38
C SER A 287 13.97 -1.11 -28.58
N PRO A 288 14.44 -0.38 -29.61
CA PRO A 288 13.72 -0.18 -30.87
C PRO A 288 13.41 -1.50 -31.59
N ASP A 289 14.17 -2.56 -31.35
CA ASP A 289 13.98 -3.87 -31.98
C ASP A 289 12.76 -4.63 -31.42
N VAL A 290 12.24 -4.21 -30.27
CA VAL A 290 11.04 -4.79 -29.65
C VAL A 290 9.81 -4.01 -30.11
N ALA A 291 9.02 -4.62 -30.99
CA ALA A 291 7.81 -4.01 -31.53
C ALA A 291 6.69 -3.96 -30.49
N VAL A 292 5.93 -2.87 -30.48
CA VAL A 292 4.73 -2.70 -29.65
C VAL A 292 3.62 -2.10 -30.50
N THR A 293 2.38 -2.57 -30.31
CA THR A 293 1.23 -2.09 -31.07
C THR A 293 0.80 -0.71 -30.60
N ASN A 294 0.88 -0.44 -29.30
CA ASN A 294 0.60 0.86 -28.69
C ASN A 294 1.84 1.36 -27.93
N LYS A 295 2.38 2.51 -28.34
CA LYS A 295 3.57 3.08 -27.68
C LYS A 295 3.34 3.44 -26.21
N LYS A 296 2.09 3.73 -25.81
CA LYS A 296 1.73 3.99 -24.40
C LYS A 296 2.03 2.78 -23.51
N ASP A 297 1.90 1.56 -24.03
CA ASP A 297 2.15 0.33 -23.26
C ASP A 297 3.59 0.29 -22.75
N LYS A 298 4.57 0.69 -23.58
CA LYS A 298 5.98 0.81 -23.13
C LYS A 298 6.13 1.85 -22.03
N VAL A 299 5.46 3.00 -22.14
CA VAL A 299 5.51 4.05 -21.12
C VAL A 299 4.96 3.56 -19.78
N THR A 300 3.87 2.80 -19.81
CA THR A 300 3.20 2.28 -18.61
C THR A 300 3.93 1.09 -17.99
N MET A 301 4.35 0.12 -18.81
CA MET A 301 4.83 -1.17 -18.32
C MET A 301 6.33 -1.22 -18.04
N LEU A 302 7.16 -0.41 -18.70
CA LEU A 302 8.61 -0.42 -18.45
C LEU A 302 8.99 -0.07 -17.00
N PRO A 303 8.35 0.92 -16.34
CA PRO A 303 8.56 1.17 -14.92
C PRO A 303 8.12 0.00 -14.02
N ILE A 304 7.02 -0.68 -14.37
CA ILE A 304 6.49 -1.83 -13.62
C ILE A 304 7.47 -3.00 -13.70
N VAL A 305 7.92 -3.34 -14.92
CA VAL A 305 8.93 -4.39 -15.13
C VAL A 305 10.24 -4.03 -14.43
N GLY A 306 10.68 -2.76 -14.51
CA GLY A 306 11.91 -2.30 -13.88
C GLY A 306 11.89 -2.36 -12.35
N LYS A 307 10.70 -2.33 -11.73
CA LYS A 307 10.48 -2.36 -10.28
C LYS A 307 9.90 -3.67 -9.75
N THR A 308 10.00 -4.75 -10.54
CA THR A 308 9.39 -6.04 -10.17
C THR A 308 9.94 -6.58 -8.85
N ASP A 309 11.23 -6.40 -8.56
CA ASP A 309 11.83 -6.85 -7.30
C ASP A 309 11.25 -6.12 -6.08
N GLU A 310 11.07 -4.79 -6.16
CA GLU A 310 10.46 -4.01 -5.08
C GLU A 310 9.02 -4.45 -4.84
N HIS A 311 8.22 -4.56 -5.90
CA HIS A 311 6.82 -4.97 -5.83
C HIS A 311 6.67 -6.38 -5.24
N VAL A 312 7.50 -7.33 -5.67
CA VAL A 312 7.50 -8.69 -5.12
C VAL A 312 7.87 -8.70 -3.65
N ARG A 313 8.87 -7.91 -3.23
CA ARG A 313 9.22 -7.79 -1.81
C ARG A 313 8.07 -7.24 -1.00
N GLU A 314 7.33 -6.25 -1.51
CA GLU A 314 6.14 -5.69 -0.87
C GLU A 314 5.01 -6.72 -0.74
N MET A 315 4.67 -7.40 -1.83
CA MET A 315 3.64 -8.45 -1.84
C MET A 315 4.00 -9.63 -0.92
N MET A 316 5.29 -9.94 -0.80
CA MET A 316 5.80 -11.00 0.06
C MET A 316 5.99 -10.56 1.52
N SER A 317 6.12 -9.25 1.80
CA SER A 317 6.33 -8.69 3.14
C SER A 317 5.04 -8.28 3.85
N GLY A 318 3.90 -8.26 3.13
CA GLY A 318 2.60 -7.74 3.56
C GLY A 318 2.30 -7.94 5.05
N MET A 319 2.48 -6.88 5.85
CA MET A 319 2.24 -6.93 7.28
C MET A 319 0.98 -6.16 7.70
N HIS A 320 0.43 -5.28 6.84
CA HIS A 320 -0.68 -4.39 7.23
C HIS A 320 -2.04 -4.72 6.58
N SER A 321 -2.08 -4.86 5.25
CA SER A 321 -3.30 -5.26 4.52
C SER A 321 -3.65 -6.74 4.79
N THR A 322 -2.62 -7.56 5.01
CA THR A 322 -2.71 -9.00 5.25
C THR A 322 -3.40 -9.29 6.57
N LEU A 323 -3.11 -8.58 7.67
CA LEU A 323 -3.77 -8.81 8.96
C LEU A 323 -5.27 -8.51 8.92
N ARG A 324 -5.71 -7.44 8.24
CA ARG A 324 -7.15 -7.16 8.03
C ARG A 324 -7.79 -8.26 7.19
N ASN A 325 -7.14 -8.65 6.10
CA ASN A 325 -7.69 -9.58 5.11
C ASN A 325 -7.68 -11.05 5.56
N VAL A 326 -6.77 -11.46 6.45
CA VAL A 326 -6.75 -12.80 7.09
C VAL A 326 -7.51 -12.85 8.43
N GLY A 327 -8.19 -11.76 8.81
CA GLY A 327 -9.05 -11.70 10.01
C GLY A 327 -8.30 -11.53 11.34
N HIS A 328 -7.01 -11.21 11.32
CA HIS A 328 -6.20 -10.94 12.51
C HIS A 328 -6.32 -9.50 13.01
N LEU A 329 -6.66 -8.54 12.14
CA LEU A 329 -7.00 -7.18 12.56
C LEU A 329 -8.50 -6.96 12.52
N LYS A 330 -9.08 -6.63 13.68
CA LYS A 330 -10.52 -6.39 13.84
C LYS A 330 -10.78 -4.94 14.21
N LYS A 331 -11.68 -4.28 13.48
CA LYS A 331 -12.18 -2.96 13.88
C LYS A 331 -13.11 -3.12 15.08
N ILE A 332 -12.73 -2.54 16.21
CA ILE A 332 -13.48 -2.60 17.46
C ILE A 332 -13.93 -1.20 17.83
N ARG A 333 -15.21 -1.06 18.17
CA ARG A 333 -15.74 0.20 18.70
C ARG A 333 -15.50 0.23 20.21
N ILE A 334 -14.76 1.22 20.67
CA ILE A 334 -14.49 1.44 22.09
C ILE A 334 -15.39 2.60 22.56
N PRO A 335 -16.36 2.36 23.44
CA PRO A 335 -17.11 3.44 24.07
C PRO A 335 -16.17 4.19 25.03
N LEU A 336 -15.82 5.45 24.71
CA LEU A 336 -14.87 6.20 25.52
C LEU A 336 -15.36 6.44 26.96
N GLY A 337 -16.67 6.65 27.16
CA GLY A 337 -17.25 6.75 28.51
C GLY A 337 -16.93 5.51 29.36
N ASP A 338 -17.19 4.30 28.84
CA ASP A 338 -16.83 3.05 29.53
C ASP A 338 -15.31 2.92 29.74
N ALA A 339 -14.52 3.34 28.76
CA ALA A 339 -13.06 3.30 28.83
C ALA A 339 -12.52 4.17 29.99
N PHE A 340 -13.03 5.40 30.13
CA PHE A 340 -12.65 6.31 31.23
C PHE A 340 -13.12 5.84 32.61
N HIS A 341 -14.16 5.01 32.68
CA HIS A 341 -14.57 4.33 33.92
C HIS A 341 -13.78 3.04 34.19
N GLY A 342 -12.89 2.61 33.28
CA GLY A 342 -12.17 1.35 33.41
C GLY A 342 -13.08 0.12 33.34
N VAL A 343 -14.15 0.18 32.55
CA VAL A 343 -15.13 -0.91 32.41
C VAL A 343 -15.29 -1.34 30.95
N GLY A 344 -15.83 -2.55 30.78
CA GLY A 344 -16.16 -3.07 29.46
C GLY A 344 -14.93 -3.55 28.68
N ILE A 345 -14.91 -3.27 27.38
CA ILE A 345 -13.93 -3.88 26.47
C ILE A 345 -12.50 -3.39 26.70
N ILE A 346 -12.31 -2.21 27.29
CA ILE A 346 -10.99 -1.60 27.47
C ILE A 346 -10.06 -2.46 28.34
N ASN A 347 -10.61 -3.19 29.32
CA ASN A 347 -9.86 -4.08 30.22
C ASN A 347 -9.33 -5.33 29.52
N HIS A 348 -9.73 -5.58 28.27
CA HIS A 348 -9.27 -6.70 27.47
C HIS A 348 -8.35 -6.26 26.32
N ILE A 349 -7.94 -4.99 26.30
CA ILE A 349 -7.10 -4.42 25.25
C ILE A 349 -5.73 -4.09 25.84
N LEU A 350 -4.68 -4.60 25.20
CA LEU A 350 -3.29 -4.26 25.46
C LEU A 350 -2.78 -3.30 24.40
N PHE A 351 -2.33 -2.12 24.81
CA PHE A 351 -1.56 -1.20 24.00
C PHE A 351 -0.08 -1.50 24.19
N VAL A 352 0.66 -1.61 23.09
CA VAL A 352 2.11 -1.75 23.14
C VAL A 352 2.73 -0.39 22.88
N SER A 353 3.50 0.10 23.85
CA SER A 353 4.31 1.30 23.72
C SER A 353 5.75 0.88 23.50
N HIS A 354 6.31 1.23 22.33
CA HIS A 354 7.62 0.76 21.89
C HIS A 354 8.34 1.82 21.05
N ARG A 355 9.64 1.58 20.83
CA ARG A 355 10.40 2.32 19.83
C ARG A 355 10.33 1.59 18.49
N TRP A 356 10.14 2.32 17.39
CA TRP A 356 10.44 1.77 16.07
C TRP A 356 11.96 1.65 15.93
N GLU A 357 12.44 0.42 15.72
CA GLU A 357 13.86 0.16 15.54
C GLU A 357 14.37 0.73 14.21
N GLU A 358 13.60 0.50 13.14
CA GLU A 358 13.77 1.09 11.81
C GLU A 358 12.44 1.66 11.28
N PRO A 359 12.47 2.64 10.34
CA PRO A 359 11.25 3.28 9.82
C PRO A 359 10.23 2.34 9.15
N SER A 360 10.63 1.18 8.67
CA SER A 360 9.72 0.19 8.06
C SER A 360 9.74 -1.17 8.77
N ARG A 361 10.53 -1.31 9.82
CA ARG A 361 10.71 -2.54 10.59
C ARG A 361 10.77 -2.17 12.08
N PRO A 362 9.62 -2.07 12.76
CA PRO A 362 9.58 -1.63 14.15
C PRO A 362 10.27 -2.61 15.10
N ASP A 363 10.27 -3.91 14.75
CA ASP A 363 10.91 -5.01 15.48
C ASP A 363 11.81 -5.79 14.50
N VAL A 364 13.09 -5.41 14.43
CA VAL A 364 14.04 -5.91 13.43
C VAL A 364 14.38 -7.37 13.69
N ASP A 365 14.60 -7.69 14.97
CA ASP A 365 15.13 -8.97 15.43
C ASP A 365 14.06 -9.87 16.09
N GLY A 366 12.82 -9.39 16.23
CA GLY A 366 11.70 -10.17 16.77
C GLY A 366 11.58 -10.15 18.31
N VAL A 367 12.45 -9.39 18.99
CA VAL A 367 12.53 -9.32 20.45
C VAL A 367 11.27 -8.68 21.03
N GLN A 368 10.70 -7.69 20.36
CA GLN A 368 9.47 -7.05 20.83
C GLN A 368 8.29 -8.02 20.75
N LEU A 369 8.18 -8.77 19.66
CA LEU A 369 7.16 -9.80 19.50
C LEU A 369 7.30 -10.93 20.54
N GLU A 370 8.52 -11.33 20.88
CA GLU A 370 8.79 -12.31 21.93
C GLU A 370 8.27 -11.82 23.30
N ALA A 371 8.60 -10.58 23.68
CA ALA A 371 8.12 -9.96 24.91
C ALA A 371 6.58 -9.85 24.95
N ILE A 372 5.94 -9.46 23.84
CA ILE A 372 4.47 -9.40 23.74
C ILE A 372 3.86 -10.79 23.95
N LYS A 373 4.43 -11.84 23.34
CA LYS A 373 3.93 -13.22 23.52
C LYS A 373 4.03 -13.67 24.97
N MET A 374 5.16 -13.43 25.62
CA MET A 374 5.34 -13.76 27.04
C MET A 374 4.32 -13.03 27.93
N TYR A 375 4.08 -11.74 27.65
CA TYR A 375 3.07 -10.98 28.36
C TYR A 375 1.67 -11.58 28.18
N LEU A 376 1.28 -11.91 26.94
CA LEU A 376 -0.03 -12.49 26.64
C LEU A 376 -0.23 -13.87 27.25
N GLU A 377 0.83 -14.69 27.35
CA GLU A 377 0.78 -15.98 28.04
C GLU A 377 0.48 -15.80 29.55
N ALA A 378 1.01 -14.75 30.17
CA ALA A 378 0.75 -14.41 31.56
C ALA A 378 -0.61 -13.72 31.80
N HIS A 379 -1.22 -13.14 30.76
CA HIS A 379 -2.45 -12.33 30.85
C HIS A 379 -3.54 -12.85 29.89
N PRO A 380 -4.15 -14.02 30.18
CA PRO A 380 -5.14 -14.65 29.30
C PRO A 380 -6.47 -13.88 29.20
N ASP A 381 -6.67 -12.86 30.03
CA ASP A 381 -7.80 -11.93 29.99
C ASP A 381 -7.68 -10.88 28.87
N ILE A 382 -6.46 -10.64 28.36
CA ILE A 382 -6.22 -9.78 27.19
C ILE A 382 -6.68 -10.51 25.92
N LYS A 383 -7.56 -9.87 25.16
CA LYS A 383 -8.16 -10.42 23.94
C LYS A 383 -7.71 -9.71 22.68
N TRP A 384 -7.25 -8.47 22.81
CA TRP A 384 -6.91 -7.61 21.70
C TRP A 384 -5.58 -6.91 21.98
N VAL A 385 -4.70 -6.90 20.99
CA VAL A 385 -3.44 -6.17 21.05
C VAL A 385 -3.50 -5.05 20.04
N TRP A 386 -3.19 -3.84 20.49
CA TRP A 386 -2.94 -2.69 19.66
C TRP A 386 -1.43 -2.47 19.58
N PHE A 387 -0.91 -2.56 18.36
CA PHE A 387 0.48 -2.34 18.00
C PHE A 387 0.49 -1.36 16.83
N ASP A 388 0.95 -0.13 17.05
CA ASP A 388 0.75 1.03 16.18
C ASP A 388 1.00 0.75 14.68
N TYR A 389 2.16 0.18 14.37
CA TYR A 389 2.61 -0.13 13.02
C TYR A 389 1.63 -1.06 12.33
N SER A 390 1.13 -2.08 13.04
CA SER A 390 0.26 -3.15 12.50
C SER A 390 -1.23 -2.83 12.64
N SER A 391 -1.59 -1.81 13.42
CA SER A 391 -2.99 -1.48 13.75
C SER A 391 -3.50 -0.24 13.03
N MET A 392 -2.62 0.72 12.69
CA MET A 392 -2.99 1.98 12.01
C MET A 392 -2.47 2.02 10.56
N PRO A 393 -3.23 2.56 9.58
CA PRO A 393 -2.73 2.70 8.20
C PRO A 393 -1.38 3.44 8.10
N GLN A 394 -0.35 2.75 7.65
CA GLN A 394 1.00 3.31 7.51
C GLN A 394 1.29 3.77 6.08
N SER A 395 2.16 4.76 5.92
CA SER A 395 2.68 5.17 4.62
C SER A 395 3.93 4.38 4.25
N ASN A 396 4.11 4.05 2.98
CA ASN A 396 5.33 3.41 2.49
C ASN A 396 6.50 4.41 2.33
N TYR A 397 7.52 4.24 3.18
CA TYR A 397 8.79 4.99 3.26
C TYR A 397 8.99 6.13 2.23
N GLY A 398 8.72 7.37 2.66
CA GLY A 398 8.97 8.59 1.87
C GLY A 398 7.91 8.93 0.82
N ILE A 399 6.93 8.04 0.58
CA ILE A 399 5.79 8.27 -0.30
C ILE A 399 4.51 7.97 0.48
N ASP A 400 3.68 8.99 0.70
CA ASP A 400 2.39 8.77 1.36
C ASP A 400 1.34 8.26 0.37
N ASP A 401 1.37 6.95 0.18
CA ASP A 401 0.52 6.15 -0.71
C ASP A 401 -0.83 5.75 -0.11
N ARG A 402 -1.08 6.09 1.17
CA ARG A 402 -2.37 5.88 1.81
C ARG A 402 -3.47 6.58 1.00
N THR A 403 -4.56 5.84 0.78
CA THR A 403 -5.80 6.37 0.22
C THR A 403 -6.35 7.52 1.08
N PRO A 404 -7.21 8.38 0.52
CA PRO A 404 -7.89 9.40 1.33
C PRO A 404 -8.62 8.82 2.55
N MET A 405 -9.21 7.62 2.40
CA MET A 405 -9.89 6.91 3.49
C MET A 405 -8.91 6.46 4.57
N GLU A 406 -7.76 5.88 4.19
CA GLU A 406 -6.73 5.47 5.15
C GLU A 406 -6.08 6.66 5.86
N LYS A 407 -5.90 7.78 5.16
CA LYS A 407 -5.45 9.04 5.79
C LYS A 407 -6.45 9.53 6.82
N ALA A 408 -7.75 9.52 6.50
CA ALA A 408 -8.80 9.88 7.44
C ALA A 408 -8.87 8.91 8.63
N GLU A 409 -8.78 7.61 8.40
CA GLU A 409 -8.73 6.59 9.46
C GLU A 409 -7.51 6.78 10.36
N PHE A 410 -6.33 7.00 9.79
CA PHE A 410 -5.11 7.29 10.53
C PHE A 410 -5.28 8.53 11.41
N GLN A 411 -5.82 9.64 10.87
CA GLN A 411 -6.05 10.87 11.65
C GLN A 411 -7.07 10.66 12.77
N LEU A 412 -8.14 9.91 12.51
CA LEU A 412 -9.13 9.57 13.53
C LEU A 412 -8.50 8.74 14.66
N MET A 413 -7.74 7.71 14.32
CA MET A 413 -7.06 6.86 15.31
C MET A 413 -6.02 7.67 16.10
N LEU A 414 -5.26 8.54 15.43
CA LEU A 414 -4.27 9.41 16.06
C LEU A 414 -4.93 10.37 17.07
N SER A 415 -6.13 10.89 16.76
CA SER A 415 -6.86 11.79 17.67
C SER A 415 -7.33 11.10 18.97
N ALA A 416 -7.44 9.76 18.96
CA ALA A 416 -7.89 8.96 20.09
C ALA A 416 -6.74 8.32 20.90
N ILE A 417 -5.50 8.38 20.40
CA ILE A 417 -4.37 7.63 20.99
C ILE A 417 -4.09 8.02 22.44
N THR A 418 -4.26 9.30 22.78
CA THR A 418 -4.12 9.81 24.15
C THR A 418 -5.14 9.16 25.09
N ASP A 419 -6.41 9.11 24.68
CA ASP A 419 -7.49 8.56 25.50
C ASP A 419 -7.30 7.05 25.73
N LEU A 420 -6.79 6.35 24.72
CA LEU A 420 -6.53 4.91 24.81
C LEU A 420 -5.33 4.60 25.71
N ASN A 421 -4.24 5.35 25.64
CA ASN A 421 -3.12 5.20 26.58
C ASN A 421 -3.52 5.55 28.03
N LEU A 422 -4.45 6.50 28.21
CA LEU A 422 -5.00 6.87 29.52
C LEU A 422 -5.96 5.82 30.11
N THR A 423 -6.45 4.84 29.34
CA THR A 423 -7.52 3.94 29.78
C THR A 423 -7.22 2.45 29.61
N ALA A 424 -6.44 2.04 28.61
CA ALA A 424 -6.11 0.63 28.35
C ALA A 424 -4.99 0.07 29.25
N HIS A 425 -4.77 -1.24 29.20
CA HIS A 425 -3.52 -1.82 29.67
C HIS A 425 -2.39 -1.45 28.72
N VAL A 426 -1.20 -1.13 29.24
CA VAL A 426 -0.05 -0.73 28.43
C VAL A 426 1.17 -1.59 28.74
N LEU A 427 1.67 -2.32 27.75
CA LEU A 427 2.99 -2.95 27.81
C LEU A 427 4.02 -1.99 27.24
N ILE A 428 4.93 -1.53 28.08
CA ILE A 428 6.04 -0.66 27.73
C ILE A 428 7.24 -1.56 27.44
N LEU A 429 7.65 -1.63 26.18
CA LEU A 429 8.85 -2.33 25.74
C LEU A 429 10.02 -1.34 25.72
N ILE A 430 10.82 -1.34 26.77
CA ILE A 430 11.86 -0.33 26.98
C ILE A 430 13.21 -0.84 26.48
N ASP A 431 13.81 -0.12 25.52
CA ASP A 431 15.21 -0.24 25.12
C ASP A 431 16.03 0.97 25.62
N GLY A 432 17.36 0.93 25.48
CA GLY A 432 18.24 2.02 25.95
C GLY A 432 18.05 3.38 25.23
N SER A 433 17.25 3.44 24.16
CA SER A 433 16.92 4.68 23.43
C SER A 433 15.47 5.12 23.60
N TYR A 434 14.64 4.32 24.29
CA TYR A 434 13.21 4.55 24.45
C TYR A 434 12.91 5.92 25.05
N ALA A 435 13.59 6.29 26.14
CA ALA A 435 13.38 7.55 26.85
C ALA A 435 13.89 8.80 26.13
N SER A 436 14.40 8.66 24.88
CA SER A 436 14.84 9.75 24.01
C SER A 436 13.80 10.15 22.95
N ARG A 437 12.68 9.43 22.83
CA ARG A 437 11.69 9.63 21.76
C ARG A 437 10.41 10.27 22.31
N PHE A 438 9.75 11.07 21.48
CA PHE A 438 8.54 11.80 21.90
C PHE A 438 7.37 10.88 22.24
N TRP A 439 6.98 10.01 21.29
CA TRP A 439 5.80 9.15 21.43
C TRP A 439 5.94 8.16 22.59
N THR A 440 7.10 7.51 22.71
CA THR A 440 7.41 6.59 23.81
C THR A 440 7.32 7.24 25.19
N LEU A 441 7.82 8.49 25.34
CA LEU A 441 7.72 9.25 26.58
C LEU A 441 6.28 9.68 26.87
N PHE A 442 5.54 10.11 25.84
CA PHE A 442 4.16 10.54 25.97
C PHE A 442 3.22 9.38 26.34
N GLU A 443 3.34 8.25 25.65
CA GLU A 443 2.57 7.03 25.91
C GLU A 443 2.87 6.47 27.31
N ALA A 444 4.16 6.41 27.68
CA ALA A 444 4.57 6.02 29.03
C ALA A 444 3.95 6.94 30.09
N TRP A 445 4.02 8.27 29.90
CA TRP A 445 3.40 9.22 30.81
C TRP A 445 1.89 8.98 30.97
N CYS A 446 1.14 8.88 29.87
CA CYS A 446 -0.30 8.62 29.89
C CYS A 446 -0.65 7.32 30.64
N SER A 447 0.11 6.25 30.38
CA SER A 447 -0.11 4.94 31.03
C SER A 447 0.11 4.98 32.55
N MET A 448 0.96 5.91 33.02
CA MET A 448 1.29 6.12 34.43
C MET A 448 0.34 7.09 35.14
N GLN A 449 -0.62 7.69 34.42
CA GLN A 449 -1.65 8.55 35.01
C GLN A 449 -2.95 7.79 35.31
N THR A 450 -3.68 8.30 36.30
CA THR A 450 -5.07 7.96 36.58
C THR A 450 -5.95 9.16 36.26
N VAL A 451 -7.04 8.88 35.54
CA VAL A 451 -8.09 9.84 35.21
C VAL A 451 -9.02 9.98 36.41
N THR A 452 -9.26 11.22 36.85
CA THR A 452 -10.15 11.55 37.97
C THR A 452 -11.09 12.70 37.58
N PRO A 453 -12.19 12.93 38.32
CA PRO A 453 -13.06 14.08 38.09
C PRO A 453 -12.31 15.42 38.17
N GLU A 454 -11.22 15.49 38.92
CA GLU A 454 -10.37 16.68 39.10
C GLU A 454 -9.25 16.78 38.03
N GLY A 455 -9.18 15.83 37.10
CA GLY A 455 -8.16 15.76 36.06
C GLY A 455 -7.22 14.57 36.21
N LEU A 456 -6.00 14.69 35.68
CA LEU A 456 -4.98 13.65 35.75
C LEU A 456 -4.15 13.74 37.02
N ARG A 457 -3.86 12.58 37.62
CA ARG A 457 -2.84 12.45 38.65
C ARG A 457 -2.00 11.19 38.45
N PRO A 458 -0.82 11.10 39.10
CA PRO A 458 -0.04 9.86 39.08
C PRO A 458 -0.86 8.68 39.62
N ALA A 459 -0.75 7.54 38.96
CA ALA A 459 -1.40 6.30 39.38
C ALA A 459 -0.77 5.77 40.68
N THR A 460 -1.62 5.32 41.61
CA THR A 460 -1.15 4.52 42.74
C THR A 460 -0.78 3.12 42.28
N GLU A 461 -0.07 2.35 43.11
CA GLU A 461 0.33 0.98 42.77
C GLU A 461 -0.86 0.09 42.41
N ALA A 462 -1.99 0.24 43.11
CA ALA A 462 -3.22 -0.53 42.84
C ALA A 462 -3.96 -0.12 41.56
N GLU A 463 -3.65 1.06 41.01
CA GLU A 463 -4.28 1.62 39.80
C GLU A 463 -3.39 1.47 38.56
N ARG A 464 -2.21 0.86 38.70
CA ARG A 464 -1.27 0.70 37.59
C ARG A 464 -1.88 -0.16 36.49
N ARG A 465 -1.95 0.41 35.30
CA ARG A 465 -2.35 -0.27 34.07
C ARG A 465 -1.16 -0.61 33.16
N TYR A 466 0.05 -0.21 33.56
CA TYR A 466 1.25 -0.43 32.76
C TYR A 466 2.10 -1.57 33.31
N THR A 467 2.84 -2.22 32.41
CA THR A 467 3.92 -3.15 32.72
C THR A 467 5.13 -2.74 31.90
N ILE A 468 6.32 -2.72 32.50
CA ILE A 468 7.56 -2.40 31.81
C ILE A 468 8.32 -3.71 31.61
N GLU A 469 8.69 -3.99 30.37
CA GLU A 469 9.56 -5.10 30.00
C GLU A 469 10.84 -4.53 29.37
N CYS A 470 11.98 -4.79 30.01
CA CYS A 470 13.28 -4.41 29.47
C CYS A 470 13.68 -5.34 28.32
N ILE A 471 13.89 -4.74 27.15
CA ILE A 471 14.33 -5.46 25.96
C ILE A 471 15.73 -5.03 25.53
N HIS A 472 16.37 -5.84 24.70
CA HIS A 472 17.74 -5.61 24.23
C HIS A 472 18.74 -5.49 25.38
N ASN A 473 19.36 -4.31 25.54
CA ASN A 473 20.35 -4.03 26.58
C ASN A 473 19.79 -3.19 27.74
N ALA A 474 18.48 -2.93 27.77
CA ALA A 474 17.87 -2.17 28.85
C ALA A 474 17.83 -3.00 30.14
N THR A 475 17.80 -2.30 31.28
CA THR A 475 17.78 -2.91 32.61
C THR A 475 16.76 -2.23 33.51
N ASP A 476 16.22 -3.00 34.47
CA ASP A 476 15.22 -2.48 35.41
C ASP A 476 15.76 -1.31 36.24
N GLU A 477 17.00 -1.42 36.72
CA GLU A 477 17.61 -0.48 37.66
C GLU A 477 17.88 0.90 37.03
N TYR A 478 18.28 0.93 35.75
CA TYR A 478 18.67 2.17 35.08
C TYR A 478 17.57 2.68 34.15
N ASP A 479 17.04 1.83 33.27
CA ASP A 479 16.16 2.26 32.20
C ASP A 479 14.70 2.30 32.65
N ALA A 480 14.17 1.20 33.21
CA ALA A 480 12.77 1.14 33.63
C ALA A 480 12.52 2.11 34.79
N LYS A 481 13.35 2.05 35.83
CA LYS A 481 13.28 2.99 36.95
C LYS A 481 13.52 4.43 36.50
N GLY A 482 14.49 4.66 35.61
CA GLY A 482 14.78 5.98 35.05
C GLY A 482 13.59 6.58 34.28
N LEU A 483 12.88 5.76 33.51
CA LEU A 483 11.65 6.17 32.82
C LEU A 483 10.56 6.58 33.82
N VAL A 484 10.28 5.75 34.82
CA VAL A 484 9.26 6.02 35.86
C VAL A 484 9.60 7.32 36.60
N ASP A 485 10.84 7.50 37.04
CA ASP A 485 11.28 8.71 37.74
C ASP A 485 11.15 9.96 36.84
N LYS A 486 11.38 9.80 35.53
CA LYS A 486 11.31 10.89 34.54
C LYS A 486 9.89 11.38 34.29
N VAL A 487 8.90 10.48 34.16
CA VAL A 487 7.57 10.85 33.65
C VAL A 487 6.41 10.64 34.63
N SER A 488 6.45 9.66 35.53
CA SER A 488 5.25 9.20 36.27
C SER A 488 4.55 10.29 37.09
N THR A 489 5.32 11.22 37.67
CA THR A 489 4.83 12.26 38.57
C THR A 489 4.52 13.60 37.89
N LYS A 490 4.70 13.68 36.57
CA LYS A 490 4.62 14.95 35.84
C LYS A 490 3.18 15.36 35.59
N THR A 491 2.89 16.62 35.86
CA THR A 491 1.70 17.30 35.36
C THR A 491 1.76 17.44 33.83
N PRO A 492 0.62 17.69 33.15
CA PRO A 492 0.62 17.93 31.71
C PRO A 492 1.57 19.06 31.26
N ASP A 493 1.65 20.15 32.03
CA ASP A 493 2.57 21.26 31.74
C ASP A 493 4.05 20.88 31.90
N GLU A 494 4.37 20.08 32.93
CA GLU A 494 5.74 19.58 33.10
C GLU A 494 6.11 18.58 32.01
N MET A 495 5.17 17.72 31.61
CA MET A 495 5.39 16.77 30.53
C MET A 495 5.57 17.48 29.18
N TYR A 496 4.78 18.52 28.91
CA TYR A 496 4.97 19.42 27.77
C TYR A 496 6.40 19.95 27.73
N ARG A 497 6.91 20.49 28.86
CA ARG A 497 8.27 21.05 28.95
C ARG A 497 9.37 20.00 28.78
N ILE A 498 9.10 18.73 29.07
CA ILE A 498 10.03 17.63 28.79
C ILE A 498 10.02 17.34 27.28
N LEU A 499 8.83 17.18 26.69
CA LEU A 499 8.65 16.75 25.31
C LEU A 499 9.06 17.82 24.27
N GLU A 500 8.95 19.11 24.62
CA GLU A 500 9.36 20.20 23.72
C GLU A 500 10.88 20.29 23.53
N LYS A 501 11.67 19.69 24.44
CA LYS A 501 13.13 19.83 24.41
C LYS A 501 13.76 19.26 23.14
N PRO A 502 14.89 19.85 22.69
CA PRO A 502 15.56 19.45 21.45
C PRO A 502 16.18 18.03 21.49
N ASP A 503 16.48 17.51 22.68
CA ASP A 503 17.02 16.15 22.87
C ASP A 503 15.93 15.06 22.85
N VAL A 504 14.65 15.45 22.79
CA VAL A 504 13.53 14.52 22.55
C VAL A 504 13.28 14.41 21.06
N ASN A 505 13.65 13.26 20.50
CA ASN A 505 13.57 12.94 19.09
C ASN A 505 12.14 12.67 18.62
N VAL A 506 11.81 13.16 17.42
CA VAL A 506 10.60 12.82 16.67
C VAL A 506 10.96 12.36 15.27
N THR A 507 10.18 11.44 14.73
CA THR A 507 10.31 11.03 13.33
C THR A 507 9.74 12.11 12.39
N ASN A 508 8.71 12.83 12.83
CA ASN A 508 8.10 13.94 12.12
C ASN A 508 7.99 15.17 13.03
N ALA A 509 8.63 16.28 12.64
CA ALA A 509 8.60 17.52 13.43
C ALA A 509 7.17 18.05 13.67
N LYS A 510 6.23 17.78 12.75
CA LYS A 510 4.82 18.15 12.89
C LYS A 510 4.13 17.44 14.05
N ASP A 511 4.63 16.28 14.50
CA ASP A 511 4.05 15.57 15.63
C ASP A 511 4.11 16.43 16.90
N LYS A 512 5.24 17.11 17.14
CA LYS A 512 5.35 18.07 18.25
C LYS A 512 4.39 19.24 18.07
N GLU A 513 4.29 19.80 16.87
CA GLU A 513 3.38 20.93 16.58
C GLU A 513 1.91 20.59 16.88
N ILE A 514 1.49 19.36 16.59
CA ILE A 514 0.12 18.89 16.77
C ILE A 514 -0.14 18.42 18.20
N MET A 515 0.77 17.63 18.77
CA MET A 515 0.52 16.91 20.03
C MET A 515 0.84 17.74 21.28
N LEU A 516 1.80 18.67 21.22
CA LEU A 516 2.12 19.51 22.38
C LEU A 516 0.91 20.34 22.86
N PRO A 517 0.12 21.00 21.99
CA PRO A 517 -1.13 21.65 22.40
C PRO A 517 -2.17 20.69 22.97
N ILE A 518 -2.23 19.44 22.48
CA ILE A 518 -3.14 18.41 22.98
C ILE A 518 -2.77 18.01 24.41
N ILE A 519 -1.46 17.83 24.68
CA ILE A 519 -0.95 17.49 26.01
C ILE A 519 -1.38 18.53 27.04
N GLN A 520 -1.19 19.82 26.75
CA GLN A 520 -1.58 20.90 27.67
C GLN A 520 -3.08 20.90 27.99
N LYS A 521 -3.91 20.57 27.00
CA LYS A 521 -5.38 20.51 27.15
C LYS A 521 -5.89 19.17 27.66
N THR A 522 -5.02 18.18 27.87
CA THR A 522 -5.44 16.83 28.23
C THR A 522 -6.15 16.82 29.59
N ASN A 523 -5.69 17.64 30.54
CA ASN A 523 -6.36 17.78 31.83
C ASN A 523 -7.78 18.32 31.70
N ASP A 524 -7.93 19.42 30.96
CA ASP A 524 -9.22 20.09 30.74
C ASP A 524 -10.18 19.16 29.99
N LYS A 525 -9.69 18.46 28.96
CA LYS A 525 -10.46 17.47 28.20
C LYS A 525 -11.02 16.36 29.10
N VAL A 526 -10.20 15.85 30.02
CA VAL A 526 -10.62 14.81 30.97
C VAL A 526 -11.74 15.33 31.89
N ILE A 527 -11.61 16.57 32.36
CA ILE A 527 -12.61 17.22 33.21
C ILE A 527 -13.92 17.48 32.44
N GLU A 528 -13.82 17.89 31.16
CA GLU A 528 -14.96 18.26 30.31
C GLU A 528 -15.67 17.07 29.66
N THR A 529 -15.07 15.87 29.63
CA THR A 529 -15.68 14.69 29.01
C THR A 529 -16.93 14.29 29.82
N PRO A 530 -18.15 14.40 29.25
CA PRO A 530 -19.39 14.27 29.99
C PRO A 530 -19.72 12.80 30.23
N ASP A 531 -18.97 12.18 31.14
CA ASP A 531 -19.26 10.90 31.80
C ASP A 531 -18.19 10.61 32.86
N VAL A 532 -17.92 11.55 33.75
CA VAL A 532 -17.45 11.21 35.12
C VAL A 532 -18.59 11.38 36.14
N ASN A 533 -19.74 11.93 35.70
CA ASN A 533 -20.93 12.13 36.52
C ASN A 533 -22.21 12.01 35.67
N VAL A 534 -22.88 10.84 35.69
CA VAL A 534 -24.32 10.77 35.40
C VAL A 534 -25.02 9.81 36.36
N THR A 535 -25.34 10.32 37.56
CA THR A 535 -26.51 9.88 38.29
C THR A 535 -27.72 10.69 37.79
N ASN A 536 -28.32 10.31 36.66
CA ASN A 536 -29.78 10.44 36.44
C ASN A 536 -30.22 9.99 35.03
N ALA A 537 -31.26 9.15 35.00
CA ALA A 537 -31.81 8.50 33.81
C ALA A 537 -32.52 9.44 32.80
N LYS A 538 -32.52 10.77 33.00
CA LYS A 538 -33.24 11.72 32.14
C LYS A 538 -32.46 12.17 30.89
N ASP A 539 -31.14 12.01 30.86
CA ASP A 539 -30.30 12.58 29.78
C ASP A 539 -30.09 11.65 28.57
N LYS A 540 -30.58 10.39 28.63
CA LYS A 540 -30.54 9.46 27.48
C LYS A 540 -31.45 9.88 26.32
N GLU A 541 -32.54 10.60 26.58
CA GLU A 541 -33.47 11.07 25.53
C GLU A 541 -33.00 12.34 24.81
N THR A 542 -32.12 13.13 25.42
CA THR A 542 -31.68 14.44 24.87
C THR A 542 -30.36 14.38 24.11
N MET A 543 -29.54 13.33 24.30
CA MET A 543 -28.20 13.20 23.69
C MET A 543 -28.18 12.42 22.36
N LEU A 544 -29.14 11.52 22.11
CA LEU A 544 -29.21 10.76 20.87
C LEU A 544 -29.29 11.64 19.60
N PRO A 545 -30.01 12.78 19.61
CA PRO A 545 -30.04 13.70 18.47
C PRO A 545 -28.69 14.39 18.20
N LYS A 546 -27.90 14.69 19.24
CA LYS A 546 -26.61 15.40 19.12
C LYS A 546 -25.48 14.51 18.58
N ILE A 547 -25.49 13.22 18.95
CA ILE A 547 -24.56 12.23 18.39
C ILE A 547 -24.86 12.02 16.89
N LEU A 548 -26.13 11.99 16.50
CA LEU A 548 -26.56 11.95 15.09
C LEU A 548 -26.23 13.24 14.34
N GLU A 549 -26.10 14.38 15.03
CA GLU A 549 -25.71 15.67 14.46
C GLU A 549 -24.21 15.73 14.15
N ILE A 550 -23.36 15.11 14.99
CA ILE A 550 -21.92 14.96 14.73
C ILE A 550 -21.68 14.04 13.54
N ASP A 551 -22.36 12.88 13.46
CA ASP A 551 -22.29 12.00 12.29
C ASP A 551 -22.74 12.72 11.01
N ARG A 552 -23.79 13.56 11.09
CA ARG A 552 -24.25 14.37 9.96
C ARG A 552 -23.26 15.44 9.56
N HIS A 553 -22.62 16.12 10.51
CA HIS A 553 -21.64 17.18 10.21
C HIS A 553 -20.35 16.61 9.61
N VAL A 554 -19.95 15.42 10.04
CA VAL A 554 -18.87 14.62 9.45
C VAL A 554 -19.25 14.25 8.00
N VAL A 555 -20.45 13.73 7.76
CA VAL A 555 -20.97 13.43 6.40
C VAL A 555 -21.09 14.68 5.51
N GLU A 556 -21.50 15.82 6.06
CA GLU A 556 -21.59 17.10 5.32
C GLU A 556 -20.20 17.68 5.01
N THR A 557 -19.23 17.48 5.89
CA THR A 557 -17.82 17.83 5.64
C THR A 557 -17.23 16.93 4.55
N PHE A 558 -17.63 15.65 4.49
CA PHE A 558 -17.29 14.76 3.38
C PHE A 558 -17.93 15.17 2.04
N GLN A 559 -19.16 15.72 2.05
CA GLN A 559 -19.78 16.24 0.83
C GLN A 559 -19.13 17.54 0.33
N LYS A 560 -18.57 18.36 1.23
CA LYS A 560 -17.88 19.62 0.87
C LYS A 560 -16.42 19.44 0.45
N LEU A 561 -15.78 18.32 0.80
CA LEU A 561 -14.41 18.00 0.40
C LEU A 561 -14.33 17.18 -0.91
N GLY A 562 -15.48 16.91 -1.53
CA GLY A 562 -15.63 16.17 -2.79
C GLY A 562 -16.00 17.03 -4.01
N THR A 563 -15.67 18.33 -4.03
CA THR A 563 -15.78 19.21 -5.21
C THR A 563 -14.44 19.80 -5.60
#